data_AF-A0A2E4MES4-F1
#
_entry.id   AF-A0A2E4MES4-F1
#
_cell.length_a   1.000
_cell.length_b   1.000
_cell.length_c   1.000
_cell.angle_alpha   90.00
_cell.angle_beta   90.00
_cell.angle_gamma   90.00
#
_symmetry.space_group_name_H-M   'P 1'
#
loop_
_entity.id
_entity.type
_entity.pdbx_description
1 polymer ?
#
loop_
_entity_poly.entity_id
_entity_poly.type
_entity_poly.pdbx_seq_one_letter_code
_entity_poly.pdbx_strand_id
1 'polypeptide(L)'
;MKYIIAILLFYSHITLFSQTSSQKGGVRDRIETAVDQGLITREQADERYAKYNERLSKRHGGTSNSSEQKTELLKHYKKLGINNLSRIKKGLLNNGIPDSQLDAVLRGMIRLIHVAKTDENNYEMNPRMQTYFTERVGLDPKQVQYVNDLSVRIAKRVN
;
A
#
# COMPACT_ATOMS: atom_id res chain seq x y z
N MET A 1 -35.55 25.87 -39.32
CA MET A 1 -34.13 26.01 -38.91
C MET A 1 -34.03 26.29 -37.41
N LYS A 2 -34.40 25.34 -36.54
CA LYS A 2 -34.50 25.55 -35.07
C LYS A 2 -33.92 24.37 -34.28
N TYR A 3 -32.74 23.84 -34.63
CA TYR A 3 -32.08 22.78 -33.84
C TYR A 3 -30.54 22.85 -33.89
N ILE A 4 -29.95 24.03 -34.01
CA ILE A 4 -28.47 24.18 -34.02
C ILE A 4 -27.95 24.79 -32.69
N ILE A 5 -28.84 25.23 -31.79
CA ILE A 5 -28.46 25.94 -30.56
C ILE A 5 -28.19 25.01 -29.36
N ALA A 6 -28.46 23.70 -29.45
CA ALA A 6 -28.41 22.81 -28.28
C ALA A 6 -27.10 22.01 -28.09
N ILE A 7 -26.09 22.15 -28.97
CA ILE A 7 -24.86 21.33 -28.89
C ILE A 7 -23.64 22.13 -28.38
N LEU A 8 -23.74 23.46 -28.28
CA LEU A 8 -22.59 24.34 -28.05
C LEU A 8 -22.42 24.91 -26.63
N LEU A 9 -23.20 24.49 -25.63
CA LEU A 9 -23.02 24.97 -24.25
C LEU A 9 -22.85 23.87 -23.18
N PHE A 10 -22.79 22.59 -23.56
CA PHE A 10 -22.39 21.51 -22.63
C PHE A 10 -20.86 21.33 -22.55
N TYR A 11 -20.10 22.02 -23.40
CA TYR A 11 -18.64 21.96 -23.48
C TYR A 11 -17.91 23.10 -22.75
N SER A 12 -18.59 23.86 -21.86
CA SER A 12 -17.97 24.97 -21.12
C SER A 12 -17.59 24.66 -19.66
N HIS A 13 -17.64 23.38 -19.24
CA HIS A 13 -17.10 22.95 -17.94
C HIS A 13 -15.91 21.98 -18.05
N ILE A 14 -15.28 21.92 -19.22
CA ILE A 14 -13.98 21.27 -19.39
C ILE A 14 -12.95 22.40 -19.48
N THR A 15 -12.43 22.80 -18.32
CA THR A 15 -11.06 23.28 -18.09
C THR A 15 -10.99 23.90 -16.69
N LEU A 16 -10.99 23.03 -15.67
CA LEU A 16 -10.14 23.31 -14.52
C LEU A 16 -8.95 22.35 -14.60
N PHE A 17 -8.03 22.77 -15.45
CA PHE A 17 -6.64 22.36 -15.46
C PHE A 17 -6.07 22.58 -14.05
N SER A 18 -6.12 21.55 -13.21
CA SER A 18 -5.30 21.53 -12.00
C SER A 18 -3.90 21.09 -12.41
N GLN A 19 -3.15 22.03 -12.99
CA GLN A 19 -1.72 21.90 -13.12
C GLN A 19 -1.10 22.39 -11.82
N THR A 20 -0.68 21.45 -10.97
CA THR A 20 0.65 21.42 -10.36
C THR A 20 0.73 20.24 -9.39
N SER A 21 1.36 19.14 -9.83
CA SER A 21 2.25 18.42 -8.92
C SER A 21 3.49 18.05 -9.71
N SER A 22 4.54 18.84 -9.46
CA SER A 22 5.96 18.57 -9.65
C SER A 22 6.32 17.20 -10.23
N GLN A 23 7.16 17.17 -11.26
CA GLN A 23 7.89 16.00 -11.75
C GLN A 23 8.72 15.33 -10.63
N LYS A 24 8.07 14.62 -9.71
CA LYS A 24 8.62 13.66 -8.75
C LYS A 24 7.62 12.53 -8.48
N GLY A 25 6.72 12.26 -9.43
CA GLY A 25 5.71 11.22 -9.29
C GLY A 25 6.30 9.82 -9.47
N GLY A 26 6.35 9.03 -8.40
CA GLY A 26 6.84 7.66 -8.41
C GLY A 26 5.95 6.74 -9.26
N VAL A 27 6.27 5.44 -9.32
CA VAL A 27 5.43 4.46 -10.04
C VAL A 27 4.00 4.46 -9.51
N ARG A 28 3.83 4.68 -8.21
CA ARG A 28 2.54 4.83 -7.53
C ARG A 28 1.71 5.99 -8.08
N ASP A 29 2.25 7.20 -8.13
CA ASP A 29 1.48 8.38 -8.54
C ASP A 29 0.96 8.24 -9.98
N ARG A 30 1.74 7.58 -10.84
CA ARG A 30 1.33 7.27 -12.21
C ARG A 30 0.22 6.23 -12.28
N ILE A 31 0.23 5.23 -11.39
CA ILE A 31 -0.80 4.20 -11.34
C ILE A 31 -2.09 4.78 -10.78
N GLU A 32 -2.05 5.48 -9.65
CA GLU A 32 -3.26 6.08 -9.05
C GLU A 32 -3.86 7.17 -9.95
N THR A 33 -3.04 8.01 -10.60
CA THR A 33 -3.55 8.99 -11.58
C THR A 33 -4.32 8.31 -12.72
N ALA A 34 -3.83 7.16 -13.19
CA ALA A 34 -4.51 6.40 -14.24
C ALA A 34 -5.82 5.76 -13.75
N VAL A 35 -5.91 5.38 -12.48
CA VAL A 35 -7.17 4.91 -11.86
C VAL A 35 -8.17 6.06 -11.75
N ASP A 36 -7.73 7.20 -11.22
CA ASP A 36 -8.58 8.40 -11.01
C ASP A 36 -9.14 8.94 -12.33
N GLN A 37 -8.35 8.86 -13.40
CA GLN A 37 -8.76 9.23 -14.76
C GLN A 37 -9.66 8.17 -15.43
N GLY A 38 -9.91 7.03 -14.78
CA GLY A 38 -10.66 5.91 -15.36
C GLY A 38 -9.93 5.21 -16.52
N LEU A 39 -8.63 5.46 -16.69
CA LEU A 39 -7.82 4.85 -17.76
C LEU A 39 -7.50 3.38 -17.48
N ILE A 40 -7.43 3.00 -16.19
CA ILE A 40 -7.27 1.62 -15.75
C ILE A 40 -8.24 1.31 -14.63
N THR A 41 -8.63 0.03 -14.51
CA THR A 41 -9.40 -0.44 -13.37
C THR A 41 -8.52 -0.59 -12.13
N ARG A 42 -9.14 -0.69 -10.96
CA ARG A 42 -8.43 -1.00 -9.70
C ARG A 42 -7.66 -2.33 -9.79
N GLU A 43 -8.25 -3.34 -10.42
CA GLU A 43 -7.61 -4.64 -10.65
C GLU A 43 -6.36 -4.52 -11.53
N GLN A 44 -6.42 -3.71 -12.58
CA GLN A 44 -5.26 -3.43 -13.44
C GLN A 44 -4.17 -2.64 -12.71
N ALA A 45 -4.54 -1.75 -11.78
CA ALA A 45 -3.59 -1.08 -10.91
C ALA A 45 -2.89 -2.08 -9.98
N ASP A 46 -3.65 -3.01 -9.38
CA ASP A 46 -3.12 -4.06 -8.51
C ASP A 46 -2.12 -4.98 -9.24
N GLU A 47 -2.41 -5.34 -10.49
CA GLU A 47 -1.48 -6.10 -11.34
C GLU A 47 -0.18 -5.31 -11.60
N ARG A 48 -0.31 -4.00 -11.88
CA ARG A 48 0.86 -3.13 -12.10
C ARG A 48 1.70 -3.00 -10.84
N TYR A 49 1.08 -2.90 -9.67
CA TYR A 49 1.79 -2.94 -8.39
C TYR A 49 2.50 -4.26 -8.17
N ALA A 50 1.82 -5.39 -8.41
CA ALA A 50 2.41 -6.72 -8.25
C ALA A 50 3.67 -6.88 -9.12
N LYS A 51 3.59 -6.47 -10.39
CA LYS A 51 4.70 -6.55 -11.35
C LYS A 51 5.86 -5.61 -10.98
N TYR A 52 5.56 -4.42 -10.47
CA TYR A 52 6.57 -3.50 -9.98
C TYR A 52 7.31 -4.09 -8.77
N ASN A 53 6.57 -4.65 -7.81
CA ASN A 53 7.12 -5.28 -6.61
C ASN A 53 7.94 -6.52 -6.93
N GLU A 54 7.51 -7.33 -7.90
CA GLU A 54 8.25 -8.49 -8.39
C GLU A 54 9.62 -8.09 -8.99
N ARG A 55 9.66 -6.99 -9.77
CA ARG A 55 10.93 -6.48 -10.33
C ARG A 55 11.88 -6.02 -9.23
N LEU A 56 11.35 -5.40 -8.17
CA LEU A 56 12.14 -5.01 -7.02
C LEU A 56 12.65 -6.22 -6.25
N SER A 57 11.83 -7.25 -6.01
CA SER A 57 12.26 -8.44 -5.28
C SER A 57 13.35 -9.21 -6.04
N LYS A 58 13.22 -9.35 -7.36
CA LYS A 58 14.25 -9.97 -8.22
C LYS A 58 15.60 -9.24 -8.15
N ARG A 59 15.60 -7.91 -8.15
CA ARG A 59 16.83 -7.10 -8.02
C ARG A 59 17.57 -7.30 -6.70
N HIS A 60 16.87 -7.72 -5.65
CA HIS A 60 17.42 -7.91 -4.31
C HIS A 60 17.73 -9.39 -3.98
N GLY A 61 17.82 -10.27 -4.99
CA GLY A 61 18.20 -11.68 -4.82
C GLY A 61 17.03 -12.67 -4.71
N GLY A 62 15.91 -12.39 -5.38
CA GLY A 62 14.67 -13.18 -5.25
C GLY A 62 14.63 -14.47 -6.06
N THR A 63 15.18 -15.55 -5.49
CA THR A 63 14.83 -16.94 -5.87
C THR A 63 14.73 -17.79 -4.60
N SER A 64 13.62 -17.72 -3.88
CA SER A 64 13.34 -18.73 -2.85
C SER A 64 11.86 -19.12 -2.85
N ASN A 65 11.63 -20.40 -2.63
CA ASN A 65 10.33 -21.07 -2.69
C ASN A 65 9.28 -20.30 -1.85
N SER A 66 8.18 -19.89 -2.49
CA SER A 66 7.05 -19.16 -1.88
C SER A 66 6.54 -19.82 -0.60
N SER A 67 6.59 -21.15 -0.51
CA SER A 67 6.19 -21.93 0.67
C SER A 67 7.11 -21.72 1.88
N GLU A 68 8.41 -21.62 1.67
CA GLU A 68 9.41 -21.43 2.73
C GLU A 68 9.36 -20.00 3.26
N GLN A 69 9.30 -19.00 2.38
CA GLN A 69 9.14 -17.60 2.77
C GLN A 69 7.85 -17.35 3.56
N LYS A 70 6.75 -18.02 3.18
CA LYS A 70 5.46 -17.99 3.91
C LYS A 70 5.58 -18.63 5.28
N THR A 71 6.34 -19.72 5.40
CA THR A 71 6.60 -20.42 6.66
C THR A 71 7.45 -19.57 7.60
N GLU A 72 8.49 -18.92 7.08
CA GLU A 72 9.34 -18.00 7.86
C GLU A 72 8.55 -16.78 8.36
N LEU A 73 7.72 -16.16 7.52
CA LEU A 73 6.85 -15.08 7.95
C LEU A 73 5.93 -15.50 9.10
N LEU A 74 5.29 -16.67 8.99
CA LEU A 74 4.47 -17.23 10.06
C LEU A 74 5.26 -17.45 11.35
N LYS A 75 6.50 -17.95 11.26
CA LYS A 75 7.39 -18.11 12.42
C LYS A 75 7.69 -16.78 13.11
N HIS A 76 7.97 -15.71 12.36
CA HIS A 76 8.22 -14.39 12.94
C HIS A 76 7.02 -13.86 13.73
N TYR A 77 5.80 -13.99 13.18
CA TYR A 77 4.59 -13.57 13.88
C TYR A 77 4.31 -14.42 15.13
N LYS A 78 4.54 -15.74 15.06
CA LYS A 78 4.44 -16.61 16.25
C LYS A 78 5.43 -16.21 17.35
N LYS A 79 6.67 -15.86 17.00
CA LYS A 79 7.68 -15.37 17.95
C LYS A 79 7.26 -14.05 18.62
N LEU A 80 6.44 -13.24 17.96
CA LEU A 80 5.81 -12.05 18.52
C LEU A 80 4.54 -12.36 19.33
N GLY A 81 4.21 -13.64 19.61
CA GLY A 81 2.99 -14.02 20.32
C GLY A 81 1.70 -13.95 19.47
N ILE A 82 1.83 -13.74 18.16
CA ILE A 82 0.69 -13.58 17.25
C ILE A 82 0.35 -14.92 16.61
N ASN A 83 -0.62 -15.62 17.19
CA ASN A 83 -1.03 -16.95 16.72
C ASN A 83 -2.03 -16.90 15.55
N ASN A 84 -2.75 -15.79 15.38
CA ASN A 84 -3.79 -15.66 14.36
C ASN A 84 -3.43 -14.63 13.28
N LEU A 85 -2.44 -14.97 12.44
CA LEU A 85 -2.04 -14.15 11.30
C LEU A 85 -3.17 -13.96 10.28
N SER A 86 -4.08 -14.94 10.17
CA SER A 86 -5.22 -14.87 9.25
C SER A 86 -6.14 -13.67 9.53
N ARG A 87 -6.34 -13.33 10.81
CA ARG A 87 -7.12 -12.17 11.24
C ARG A 87 -6.47 -10.85 10.81
N ILE A 88 -5.14 -10.77 10.90
CA ILE A 88 -4.38 -9.59 10.44
C ILE A 88 -4.54 -9.45 8.92
N LYS A 89 -4.30 -10.53 8.16
CA LYS A 89 -4.47 -10.53 6.70
C LYS A 89 -5.86 -10.08 6.26
N LYS A 90 -6.91 -10.61 6.90
CA LYS A 90 -8.29 -10.20 6.63
C LYS A 90 -8.52 -8.72 6.92
N GLY A 91 -7.93 -8.19 8.00
CA GLY A 91 -7.97 -6.76 8.31
C GLY A 91 -7.33 -5.90 7.22
N LEU A 92 -6.14 -6.29 6.75
CA LEU A 92 -5.43 -5.59 5.67
C LEU A 92 -6.24 -5.59 4.37
N LEU A 93 -6.76 -6.74 3.94
CA LEU A 93 -7.61 -6.88 2.76
C LEU A 93 -8.87 -6.01 2.84
N ASN A 94 -9.56 -6.04 3.99
CA ASN A 94 -10.77 -5.25 4.22
C ASN A 94 -10.50 -3.73 4.22
N ASN A 95 -9.24 -3.30 4.36
CA ASN A 95 -8.82 -1.90 4.30
C ASN A 95 -8.15 -1.57 2.95
N GLY A 96 -8.45 -2.37 1.92
CA GLY A 96 -8.10 -2.09 0.54
C GLY A 96 -6.66 -2.44 0.17
N ILE A 97 -5.91 -3.13 1.02
CA ILE A 97 -4.56 -3.59 0.69
C ILE A 97 -4.67 -4.88 -0.13
N PRO A 98 -4.29 -4.90 -1.41
CA PRO A 98 -4.42 -6.07 -2.28
C PRO A 98 -3.54 -7.23 -1.81
N ASP A 99 -3.96 -8.46 -2.15
CA ASP A 99 -3.25 -9.70 -1.78
C ASP A 99 -1.79 -9.69 -2.22
N SER A 100 -1.51 -9.12 -3.40
CA SER A 100 -0.17 -8.97 -3.98
C SER A 100 0.79 -8.12 -3.12
N GLN A 101 0.26 -7.26 -2.25
CA GLN A 101 1.04 -6.41 -1.35
C GLN A 101 1.15 -6.99 0.07
N LEU A 102 0.33 -7.98 0.44
CA LEU A 102 0.23 -8.47 1.82
C LEU A 102 1.55 -8.98 2.39
N ASP A 103 2.34 -9.75 1.63
CA ASP A 103 3.61 -10.28 2.15
C ASP A 103 4.60 -9.14 2.49
N ALA A 104 4.74 -8.14 1.61
CA ALA A 104 5.58 -6.98 1.84
C ALA A 104 5.08 -6.15 3.04
N VAL A 105 3.77 -5.93 3.13
CA VAL A 105 3.16 -5.21 4.27
C VAL A 105 3.43 -5.95 5.58
N LEU A 106 3.18 -7.25 5.63
CA LEU A 106 3.39 -8.05 6.84
C LEU A 106 4.86 -8.08 7.27
N ARG A 107 5.81 -8.08 6.33
CA ARG A 107 7.24 -7.97 6.65
C ARG A 107 7.58 -6.59 7.23
N GLY A 108 7.07 -5.51 6.63
CA GLY A 108 7.23 -4.16 7.15
C GLY A 108 6.63 -4.00 8.56
N MET A 109 5.46 -4.58 8.79
CA MET A 109 4.76 -4.55 10.08
C MET A 109 5.56 -5.19 11.22
N ILE A 110 6.36 -6.25 10.96
CA ILE A 110 7.24 -6.83 11.99
C ILE A 110 8.18 -5.76 12.56
N ARG A 111 8.74 -4.91 11.69
CA ARG A 111 9.63 -3.83 12.11
C ARG A 111 8.89 -2.76 12.90
N LEU A 112 7.71 -2.35 12.43
CA LEU A 112 6.89 -1.38 13.16
C LEU A 112 6.51 -1.90 14.56
N ILE A 113 6.10 -3.16 14.67
CA ILE A 113 5.72 -3.79 15.94
C ILE A 113 6.90 -3.79 16.91
N HIS A 114 8.10 -4.12 16.43
CA HIS A 114 9.29 -4.15 17.28
C HIS A 114 9.63 -2.75 17.82
N VAL A 115 9.67 -1.75 16.95
CA VAL A 115 9.98 -0.36 17.34
C VAL A 115 8.91 0.20 18.28
N ALA A 116 7.63 0.00 17.95
CA ALA A 116 6.52 0.45 18.79
C ALA A 116 6.49 -0.24 20.17
N LYS A 117 7.02 -1.47 20.28
CA LYS A 117 7.16 -2.16 21.56
C LYS A 117 8.29 -1.55 22.41
N THR A 118 9.33 -1.01 21.78
CA THR A 118 10.46 -0.36 22.47
C THR A 118 10.15 1.08 22.88
N ASP A 119 9.41 1.82 22.07
CA ASP A 119 9.20 3.28 22.26
C ASP A 119 7.95 3.64 23.10
N GLU A 120 7.27 2.63 23.69
CA GLU A 120 6.07 2.76 24.54
C GLU A 120 5.01 3.75 24.00
N ASN A 121 4.94 4.95 24.58
CA ASN A 121 3.94 5.99 24.28
C ASN A 121 4.45 7.05 23.29
N ASN A 122 5.75 7.05 22.96
CA ASN A 122 6.39 8.06 22.12
C ASN A 122 6.69 7.55 20.71
N TYR A 123 6.12 6.40 20.34
CA TYR A 123 6.33 5.82 19.02
C TYR A 123 5.82 6.74 17.91
N GLU A 124 6.71 7.03 16.96
CA GLU A 124 6.39 7.65 15.69
C GLU A 124 6.99 6.81 14.55
N MET A 125 6.25 6.67 13.44
CA MET A 125 6.79 5.95 12.29
C MET A 125 7.96 6.72 11.69
N ASN A 126 9.14 6.11 11.72
CA ASN A 126 10.34 6.64 11.07
C ASN A 126 10.08 6.93 9.55
N PRO A 127 10.59 8.06 9.01
CA PRO A 127 10.43 8.43 7.59
C PRO A 127 10.81 7.34 6.58
N ARG A 128 11.83 6.54 6.87
CA ARG A 128 12.25 5.39 6.04
C ARG A 128 11.16 4.32 5.94
N MET A 129 10.42 4.08 7.01
CA MET A 129 9.28 3.16 6.99
C MET A 129 8.10 3.77 6.24
N GLN A 130 7.86 5.08 6.40
CA GLN A 130 6.87 5.82 5.62
C GLN A 130 7.15 5.70 4.11
N THR A 131 8.38 5.97 3.68
CA THR A 131 8.84 5.80 2.29
C THR A 131 8.72 4.35 1.82
N TYR A 132 9.08 3.39 2.67
CA TYR A 132 8.93 1.97 2.33
C TYR A 132 7.48 1.61 1.98
N PHE A 133 6.51 1.95 2.83
CA PHE A 133 5.12 1.60 2.54
C PHE A 133 4.55 2.41 1.37
N THR A 134 4.88 3.68 1.28
CA THR A 134 4.35 4.59 0.25
C THR A 134 4.92 4.26 -1.13
N GLU A 135 6.25 4.23 -1.26
CA GLU A 135 6.91 4.18 -2.56
C GLU A 135 7.25 2.75 -2.99
N ARG A 136 7.69 1.92 -2.05
CA ARG A 136 8.10 0.56 -2.39
C ARG A 136 6.94 -0.43 -2.40
N VAL A 137 6.05 -0.36 -1.40
CA VAL A 137 4.90 -1.26 -1.35
C VAL A 137 3.78 -0.73 -2.24
N GLY A 138 3.62 0.59 -2.31
CA GLY A 138 2.59 1.26 -3.10
C GLY A 138 1.33 1.59 -2.30
N LEU A 139 1.41 1.65 -0.97
CA LEU A 139 0.26 1.95 -0.11
C LEU A 139 -0.11 3.43 -0.17
N ASP A 140 -1.41 3.73 -0.20
CA ASP A 140 -1.94 5.08 -0.02
C ASP A 140 -1.83 5.60 1.42
N PRO A 141 -1.92 6.93 1.65
CA PRO A 141 -1.74 7.48 3.01
C PRO A 141 -2.69 6.88 4.04
N LYS A 142 -3.94 6.56 3.68
CA LYS A 142 -4.91 5.93 4.58
C LYS A 142 -4.51 4.49 4.88
N GLN A 143 -4.04 3.75 3.89
CA GLN A 143 -3.51 2.40 4.07
C GLN A 143 -2.25 2.38 4.92
N VAL A 144 -1.32 3.33 4.71
CA VAL A 144 -0.11 3.47 5.54
C VAL A 144 -0.48 3.75 6.99
N GLN A 145 -1.41 4.68 7.22
CA GLN A 145 -1.92 4.98 8.55
C GLN A 145 -2.57 3.75 9.20
N TYR A 146 -3.41 3.02 8.46
CA TYR A 146 -4.02 1.79 8.96
C TYR A 146 -2.98 0.74 9.36
N VAL A 147 -1.95 0.52 8.52
CA VAL A 147 -0.84 -0.40 8.81
C VAL A 147 -0.10 0.03 10.08
N ASN A 148 0.16 1.33 10.24
CA ASN A 148 0.80 1.88 11.43
C ASN A 148 -0.01 1.58 12.70
N ASP A 149 -1.28 1.99 12.70
CA ASP A 149 -2.17 1.90 13.85
C ASP A 149 -2.41 0.45 14.25
N LEU A 150 -2.52 -0.43 13.26
CA LEU A 150 -2.63 -1.87 13.49
C LEU A 150 -1.35 -2.43 14.12
N SER A 151 -0.17 -2.07 13.61
CA SER A 151 1.11 -2.48 14.18
C SER A 151 1.29 -2.00 15.62
N VAL A 152 0.98 -0.74 15.93
CA VAL A 152 1.04 -0.19 17.29
C VAL A 152 0.08 -0.92 18.23
N ARG A 153 -1.16 -1.16 17.77
CA ARG A 153 -2.16 -1.91 18.56
C ARG A 153 -1.72 -3.34 18.84
N ILE A 154 -1.07 -3.98 17.88
CA ILE A 154 -0.49 -5.31 18.06
C ILE A 154 0.65 -5.24 19.09
N ALA A 155 1.58 -4.30 18.94
CA ALA A 155 2.71 -4.13 19.86
C ALA A 155 2.26 -3.99 21.32
N LYS A 156 1.19 -3.22 21.59
CA LYS A 156 0.62 -3.05 22.93
C LYS A 156 -0.05 -4.30 23.51
N ARG A 157 -0.36 -5.31 22.69
CA ARG A 157 -1.07 -6.53 23.10
C ARG A 157 -0.17 -7.75 23.23
N VAL A 158 1.03 -7.68 22.67
CA VAL A 158 1.96 -8.80 22.64
C VAL A 158 3.03 -8.59 23.71
N ASN A 159 3.08 -9.50 24.68
CA ASN A 159 4.09 -9.50 25.75
C ASN A 159 5.48 -9.86 25.23
#